data_AF-A0A162DET4-F1
#
_entry.id   AF-A0A162DET4-F1
#
_cell.length_a   1.000
_cell.length_b   1.000
_cell.length_c   1.000
_cell.angle_alpha   90.00
_cell.angle_beta   90.00
_cell.angle_gamma   90.00
#
_symmetry.space_group_name_H-M   'P 1'
#
loop_
_entity.id
_entity.type
_entity.pdbx_description
1 polymer ?
#
loop_
_entity_poly.entity_id
_entity_poly.type
_entity_poly.pdbx_seq_one_letter_code
_entity_poly.pdbx_strand_id
1 'polypeptide(L)'
;MTCPSNDELSQYVDELLSQSEHATIEKHLPHCHECRKVVTHYQKENQFIKQTLKEPVLPASFQTQLLDTLKPIQIKKKQARQKPMKLVLIAACFLLAVTSIPLTFQTAIGDWLENVFTSNGGIDPGLRVASEDGFIESVNKKSIDENLTFQIDDIIADQTRIAFSYQILDRKGQSLDPYVDLSDHRNDIVVKDEDNQTIPLSGYSWGYQDHFGLLEFSLPVTEKLKEKLTVELNIHYIHGREGNWTLNLPVDLSKSLAATEVIDLKEHQIHTNGIELSLSSARFSPSASELIYDTKISEEEMEATKKNIRELHKKFGISMFGAFPYVGNQIQYHIKNDQEQLVYQHNIFSNGYPTTVGHLYSFAEEIKDFGQERWMDTFIPQKDASLSFALTGIFKMEPANFSISFSPEELHNGPIEFEYEGNYMSIKEAQLNTNYHYQQFTLPAEENSIVIEIEGSKEEQSSELGHWVMTNEKGLASIPDNEGLFLDEQDKNGRQKMAFSLTSFDFEEMPEELTLHLVSVKRFYPLTEPWEIPIK
;
A
#
# COMPACT_ATOMS: atom_id res chain seq x y z
N MET A 1 25.98 35.13 -11.17
CA MET A 1 25.53 33.94 -11.91
C MET A 1 24.32 33.40 -11.17
N THR A 2 23.29 32.97 -11.88
CA THR A 2 22.09 32.36 -11.28
C THR A 2 22.48 31.06 -10.59
N CYS A 3 21.96 30.81 -9.38
CA CYS A 3 22.20 29.55 -8.68
C CYS A 3 21.36 28.43 -9.31
N PRO A 4 21.90 27.21 -9.46
CA PRO A 4 21.11 26.03 -9.77
C PRO A 4 20.04 25.76 -8.70
N SER A 5 18.94 25.12 -9.07
CA SER A 5 17.91 24.68 -8.12
C SER A 5 18.45 23.56 -7.22
N ASN A 6 17.77 23.30 -6.10
CA ASN A 6 18.15 22.19 -5.21
C ASN A 6 18.02 20.84 -5.93
N ASP A 7 17.01 20.65 -6.77
CA ASP A 7 16.84 19.45 -7.61
C ASP A 7 18.03 19.24 -8.55
N GLU A 8 18.50 20.30 -9.22
CA GLU A 8 19.69 20.21 -10.09
C GLU A 8 20.96 19.86 -9.30
N LEU A 9 21.09 20.37 -8.07
CA LEU A 9 22.21 20.03 -7.18
C LEU A 9 22.13 18.62 -6.62
N SER A 10 20.93 18.08 -6.39
CA SER A 10 20.69 16.69 -6.00
C SER A 10 21.04 15.74 -7.14
N GLN A 11 20.50 15.99 -8.33
CA GLN A 11 20.80 15.20 -9.53
C GLN A 11 22.27 15.28 -9.93
N TYR A 12 22.96 16.38 -9.63
CA TYR A 12 24.41 16.48 -9.78
C TYR A 12 25.16 15.50 -8.87
N VAL A 13 24.73 15.34 -7.62
CA VAL A 13 25.34 14.41 -6.67
C VAL A 13 25.06 12.95 -7.02
N ASP A 14 23.90 12.68 -7.61
CA ASP A 14 23.47 11.35 -8.05
C ASP A 14 23.99 10.98 -9.46
N GLU A 15 24.78 11.86 -10.10
CA GLU A 15 25.31 11.70 -11.46
C GLU A 15 24.23 11.53 -12.55
N LEU A 16 23.03 12.10 -12.34
CA LEU A 16 21.86 11.96 -13.21
C LEU A 16 21.74 13.07 -14.28
N LEU A 17 22.57 14.11 -14.20
CA LEU A 17 22.56 15.23 -15.14
C LEU A 17 23.23 14.90 -16.48
N SER A 18 22.85 15.62 -17.55
CA SER A 18 23.60 15.57 -18.80
C SER A 18 25.03 16.11 -18.63
N GLN A 19 25.96 15.71 -19.50
CA GLN A 19 27.35 16.19 -19.46
C GLN A 19 27.46 17.73 -19.50
N SER A 20 26.53 18.41 -20.20
CA SER A 20 26.51 19.88 -20.27
C SER A 20 26.03 20.53 -18.97
N GLU A 21 25.02 19.97 -18.31
CA GLU A 21 24.47 20.48 -17.05
C GLU A 21 25.44 20.21 -15.90
N HIS A 22 26.01 19.01 -15.86
CA HIS A 22 27.04 18.63 -14.92
C HIS A 22 28.24 19.59 -14.99
N ALA A 23 28.75 19.87 -16.20
CA ALA A 23 29.85 20.82 -16.40
C ALA A 23 29.48 22.27 -16.03
N THR A 24 28.19 22.63 -16.07
CA THR A 24 27.71 23.95 -15.70
C THR A 24 27.71 24.10 -14.18
N ILE A 25 27.22 23.10 -13.45
CA ILE A 25 27.24 23.08 -11.99
C ILE A 25 28.67 22.96 -11.46
N GLU A 26 29.51 22.13 -12.08
CA GLU A 26 30.92 21.99 -11.70
C GLU A 26 31.71 23.31 -11.81
N LYS A 27 31.38 24.17 -12.79
CA LYS A 27 31.94 25.53 -12.90
C LYS A 27 31.36 26.51 -11.89
N HIS A 28 30.12 26.28 -11.43
CA HIS A 28 29.42 27.10 -10.46
C HIS A 28 29.93 26.86 -9.02
N LEU A 29 30.12 25.59 -8.62
CA LEU A 29 30.45 25.19 -7.24
C LEU A 29 31.69 25.89 -6.64
N PRO A 30 32.79 26.14 -7.37
CA PRO A 30 33.94 26.86 -6.83
C PRO A 30 33.59 28.28 -6.35
N HIS A 31 32.58 28.91 -6.94
CA HIS A 31 32.26 30.33 -6.79
C HIS A 31 31.01 30.61 -5.95
N CYS A 32 30.28 29.59 -5.52
CA CYS A 32 29.09 29.74 -4.66
C CYS A 32 29.25 28.94 -3.37
N HIS A 33 29.19 29.59 -2.22
CA HIS A 33 29.31 28.93 -0.92
C HIS A 33 28.05 28.11 -0.58
N GLU A 34 26.87 28.65 -0.88
CA GLU A 34 25.59 28.02 -0.51
C GLU A 34 25.32 26.74 -1.31
N CYS A 35 25.51 26.75 -2.63
CA CYS A 35 25.38 25.52 -3.44
C CYS A 35 26.37 24.42 -3.03
N ARG A 36 27.56 24.80 -2.55
CA ARG A 36 28.57 23.85 -2.06
C ARG A 36 28.15 23.17 -0.77
N LYS A 37 27.48 23.89 0.14
CA LYS A 37 26.91 23.30 1.36
C LYS A 37 25.82 22.29 1.00
N VAL A 38 24.93 22.64 0.08
CA VAL A 38 23.84 21.76 -0.38
C VAL A 38 24.38 20.48 -1.01
N VAL A 39 25.34 20.59 -1.95
CA VAL A 39 26.02 19.42 -2.54
C VAL A 39 26.72 18.56 -1.48
N THR A 40 27.40 19.19 -0.52
CA THR A 40 28.07 18.46 0.58
C THR A 40 27.05 17.73 1.47
N HIS A 41 25.84 18.27 1.64
CA HIS A 41 24.78 17.64 2.41
C HIS A 41 24.26 16.38 1.70
N TYR A 42 23.88 16.48 0.43
CA TYR A 42 23.44 15.31 -0.36
C TYR A 42 24.52 14.22 -0.45
N GLN A 43 25.80 14.60 -0.57
CA GLN A 43 26.90 13.63 -0.56
C GLN A 43 27.00 12.86 0.78
N LYS A 44 26.73 13.52 1.90
CA LYS A 44 26.72 12.89 3.23
C LYS A 44 25.52 11.97 3.40
N GLU A 45 24.36 12.37 2.90
CA GLU A 45 23.13 11.55 2.90
C GLU A 45 23.32 10.28 2.06
N ASN A 46 23.82 10.40 0.84
CA ASN A 46 24.16 9.24 0.00
C ASN A 46 25.19 8.32 0.65
N GLN A 47 26.18 8.90 1.35
CA GLN A 47 27.15 8.12 2.10
C GLN A 47 26.51 7.41 3.30
N PHE A 48 25.59 8.06 4.00
CA PHE A 48 24.83 7.48 5.11
C PHE A 48 23.98 6.30 4.62
N ILE A 49 23.23 6.47 3.53
CA ILE A 49 22.42 5.42 2.90
C ILE A 49 23.30 4.21 2.52
N LYS A 50 24.45 4.44 1.86
CA LYS A 50 25.39 3.37 1.48
C LYS A 50 25.98 2.63 2.69
N GLN A 51 26.19 3.33 3.81
CA GLN A 51 26.73 2.73 5.03
C GLN A 51 25.67 1.94 5.81
N THR A 52 24.42 2.41 5.80
CA THR A 52 23.28 1.80 6.48
C THR A 52 22.76 0.55 5.75
N LEU A 53 22.73 0.59 4.42
CA LEU A 53 22.14 -0.50 3.61
C LEU A 53 23.03 -1.74 3.42
N LYS A 54 24.31 -1.71 3.83
CA LYS A 54 25.30 -2.82 3.68
C LYS A 54 24.96 -3.79 2.54
N GLU A 55 24.93 -3.29 1.31
CA GLU A 55 24.58 -4.10 0.15
C GLU A 55 25.49 -5.35 0.11
N PRO A 56 24.93 -6.58 0.18
CA PRO A 56 25.75 -7.77 0.11
C PRO A 56 26.38 -7.85 -1.29
N VAL A 57 27.71 -7.89 -1.32
CA VAL A 57 28.44 -8.13 -2.57
C VAL A 57 28.08 -9.50 -3.08
N LEU A 58 27.37 -9.55 -4.21
CA LEU A 58 27.02 -10.80 -4.90
C LEU A 58 28.29 -11.64 -5.13
N PRO A 59 28.30 -12.93 -4.75
CA PRO A 59 29.45 -13.78 -4.98
C PRO A 59 29.77 -13.87 -6.47
N ALA A 60 31.04 -13.74 -6.85
CA ALA A 60 31.48 -13.84 -8.25
C ALA A 60 31.05 -15.14 -8.95
N SER A 61 30.71 -16.19 -8.18
CA SER A 61 30.22 -17.48 -8.67
C SER A 61 28.72 -17.52 -9.00
N PHE A 62 27.94 -16.48 -8.66
CA PHE A 62 26.49 -16.47 -8.86
C PHE A 62 26.12 -16.63 -10.34
N GLN A 63 26.82 -15.90 -11.21
CA GLN A 63 26.58 -15.94 -12.66
C GLN A 63 26.88 -17.32 -13.27
N THR A 64 27.86 -18.04 -12.71
CA THR A 64 28.22 -19.39 -13.18
C THR A 64 27.23 -20.45 -12.71
N GLN A 65 26.71 -20.32 -11.49
CA GLN A 65 25.68 -21.23 -10.97
C GLN A 65 24.33 -21.08 -11.68
N LEU A 66 23.99 -19.85 -12.10
CA LEU A 66 22.76 -19.59 -12.84
C LEU A 66 22.78 -20.27 -14.23
N LEU A 67 23.91 -20.18 -14.94
CA LEU A 67 24.08 -20.75 -16.27
C LEU A 67 24.09 -22.29 -16.26
N ASP A 68 24.62 -22.92 -15.21
CA ASP A 68 24.63 -24.38 -15.07
C ASP A 68 23.23 -24.97 -14.77
N THR A 69 22.31 -24.16 -14.24
CA THR A 69 20.95 -24.60 -13.89
C THR A 69 20.02 -24.61 -15.11
N LEU A 70 20.34 -23.84 -16.16
CA LEU A 70 19.55 -23.73 -17.39
C LEU A 70 19.96 -24.84 -18.40
N LYS A 71 19.45 -26.06 -18.23
CA LYS A 71 19.55 -27.08 -19.30
C LYS A 71 18.55 -26.77 -20.43
N PRO A 72 18.98 -26.76 -21.71
CA PRO A 72 18.05 -26.57 -22.84
C PRO A 72 17.14 -27.79 -23.01
N ILE A 73 15.83 -27.57 -22.91
CA ILE A 73 14.79 -28.57 -23.13
C ILE A 73 14.78 -28.96 -24.63
N GLN A 74 15.16 -30.19 -24.97
CA GLN A 74 14.99 -30.73 -26.32
C GLN A 74 13.60 -31.36 -26.48
N ILE A 75 12.70 -30.66 -27.19
CA ILE A 75 11.35 -31.16 -27.49
C ILE A 75 11.39 -32.12 -28.69
N LYS A 76 10.99 -33.38 -28.48
CA LYS A 76 10.82 -34.39 -29.55
C LYS A 76 9.52 -34.16 -30.34
N LYS A 77 9.61 -33.86 -31.64
CA LYS A 77 8.46 -33.77 -32.56
C LYS A 77 7.83 -35.15 -32.84
N LYS A 78 6.54 -35.33 -32.54
CA LYS A 78 5.71 -36.42 -33.11
C LYS A 78 5.03 -35.93 -34.39
N GLN A 79 5.16 -36.69 -35.48
CA GLN A 79 4.50 -36.43 -36.75
C GLN A 79 3.01 -36.83 -36.70
N ALA A 80 2.10 -35.90 -37.01
CA ALA A 80 0.68 -36.18 -37.17
C ALA A 80 0.29 -36.25 -38.67
N ARG A 81 -0.47 -37.29 -39.03
CA ARG A 81 -0.97 -37.60 -40.38
C ARG A 81 -2.05 -36.61 -40.84
N GLN A 82 -1.88 -36.02 -42.01
CA GLN A 82 -2.88 -35.19 -42.67
C GLN A 82 -3.96 -36.04 -43.39
N LYS A 83 -5.22 -35.65 -43.26
CA LYS A 83 -6.30 -35.96 -44.23
C LYS A 83 -6.85 -34.65 -44.79
N PRO A 84 -7.11 -34.55 -46.11
CA PRO A 84 -7.57 -33.30 -46.72
C PRO A 84 -9.10 -33.24 -46.74
N MET A 85 -9.69 -32.13 -46.31
CA MET A 85 -11.10 -31.83 -46.51
C MET A 85 -11.22 -30.52 -47.30
N LYS A 86 -12.06 -30.57 -48.35
CA LYS A 86 -12.19 -29.55 -49.39
C LYS A 86 -12.95 -28.32 -48.89
N LEU A 87 -12.43 -27.14 -49.24
CA LEU A 87 -13.02 -25.81 -49.04
C LEU A 87 -14.28 -25.61 -49.90
N VAL A 88 -15.33 -25.06 -49.28
CA VAL A 88 -16.42 -24.34 -49.97
C VAL A 88 -16.37 -22.90 -49.49
N LEU A 89 -16.03 -22.00 -50.42
CA LEU A 89 -16.02 -20.55 -50.28
C LEU A 89 -17.44 -20.01 -50.54
N ILE A 90 -17.98 -19.20 -49.62
CA ILE A 90 -19.03 -18.23 -49.95
C ILE A 90 -18.57 -16.87 -49.43
N ALA A 91 -18.52 -15.93 -50.37
CA ALA A 91 -18.10 -14.55 -50.23
C ALA A 91 -19.24 -13.68 -49.68
N ALA A 92 -18.90 -12.67 -48.88
CA ALA A 92 -19.65 -11.44 -48.78
C ALA A 92 -18.67 -10.27 -48.73
N CYS A 93 -18.59 -9.54 -49.84
CA CYS A 93 -17.79 -8.35 -50.02
C CYS A 93 -18.35 -7.18 -49.21
N PHE A 94 -17.49 -6.47 -48.47
CA PHE A 94 -17.59 -5.02 -48.38
C PHE A 94 -16.20 -4.42 -48.63
N LEU A 95 -16.03 -3.94 -49.87
CA LEU A 95 -14.95 -3.07 -50.29
C LEU A 95 -15.26 -1.66 -49.80
N LEU A 96 -14.46 -1.12 -48.88
CA LEU A 96 -14.07 0.28 -48.93
C LEU A 96 -12.55 0.33 -49.04
N ALA A 97 -12.11 0.87 -50.17
CA ALA A 97 -10.75 0.91 -50.65
C ALA A 97 -10.00 2.14 -50.12
N VAL A 98 -8.81 1.87 -49.57
CA VAL A 98 -7.54 2.58 -49.81
C VAL A 98 -7.32 3.91 -49.07
N THR A 99 -6.56 3.83 -47.97
CA THR A 99 -5.18 4.33 -47.96
C THR A 99 -4.26 3.27 -47.32
N SER A 100 -3.09 3.13 -47.91
CA SER A 100 -2.16 2.01 -47.80
C SER A 100 -1.24 2.08 -46.57
N ILE A 101 -1.32 1.07 -45.70
CA ILE A 101 -0.20 0.59 -44.88
C ILE A 101 -0.19 -0.94 -45.03
N PRO A 102 0.93 -1.57 -45.42
CA PRO A 102 0.97 -3.02 -45.59
C PRO A 102 0.70 -3.73 -44.25
N LEU A 103 -0.42 -4.46 -44.21
CA LEU A 103 -0.77 -5.41 -43.17
C LEU A 103 0.23 -6.57 -43.18
N THR A 104 1.17 -6.57 -42.25
CA THR A 104 1.81 -7.80 -41.76
C THR A 104 1.30 -8.07 -40.35
N PHE A 105 0.05 -8.53 -40.26
CA PHE A 105 -0.44 -9.19 -39.05
C PHE A 105 -0.54 -10.70 -39.31
N GLN A 106 0.20 -11.44 -38.49
CA GLN A 106 -0.01 -12.80 -37.98
C GLN A 106 1.25 -13.65 -38.14
N THR A 107 2.00 -13.76 -37.05
CA THR A 107 2.08 -14.98 -36.23
C THR A 107 3.08 -14.76 -35.10
N ALA A 108 2.59 -14.48 -33.89
CA ALA A 108 3.40 -14.60 -32.66
C ALA A 108 2.49 -14.78 -31.43
N ILE A 109 1.71 -15.86 -31.39
CA ILE A 109 1.18 -16.41 -30.12
C ILE A 109 2.25 -17.40 -29.60
N GLY A 110 3.49 -16.96 -29.43
CA GLY A 110 4.61 -17.88 -29.23
C GLY A 110 5.87 -17.31 -28.60
N ASP A 111 6.01 -15.99 -28.55
CA ASP A 111 7.07 -15.32 -27.80
C ASP A 111 6.41 -14.48 -26.71
N TRP A 112 5.99 -15.12 -25.63
CA TRP A 112 5.62 -14.42 -24.41
C TRP A 112 6.92 -13.82 -23.84
N LEU A 113 7.18 -12.59 -24.23
CA LEU A 113 8.26 -11.78 -23.69
C LEU A 113 7.95 -11.54 -22.21
N GLU A 114 8.98 -11.73 -21.39
CA GLU A 114 9.07 -11.31 -19.99
C GLU A 114 8.38 -9.94 -19.81
N ASN A 115 7.16 -9.95 -19.27
CA ASN A 115 6.37 -8.74 -18.99
C ASN A 115 6.10 -8.64 -17.48
N VAL A 116 5.73 -7.46 -17.00
CA VAL A 116 5.59 -7.19 -15.54
C VAL A 116 4.61 -8.13 -14.83
N PHE A 117 3.59 -8.63 -15.55
CA PHE A 117 2.59 -9.54 -14.98
C PHE A 117 3.11 -10.96 -14.78
N THR A 118 4.26 -11.30 -15.36
CA THR A 118 4.64 -12.70 -15.53
C THR A 118 6.11 -13.03 -15.29
N SER A 119 6.94 -12.00 -15.14
CA SER A 119 8.30 -12.16 -14.64
C SER A 119 8.28 -12.89 -13.28
N ASN A 120 9.33 -13.66 -13.00
CA ASN A 120 9.47 -14.41 -11.73
C ASN A 120 9.65 -13.51 -10.47
N GLY A 121 9.46 -12.20 -10.62
CA GLY A 121 9.41 -11.21 -9.54
C GLY A 121 8.22 -10.25 -9.64
N GLY A 122 7.18 -10.60 -10.42
CA GLY A 122 6.02 -9.75 -10.68
C GLY A 122 5.44 -9.12 -9.42
N ILE A 123 5.07 -7.85 -9.53
CA ILE A 123 4.69 -6.97 -8.40
C ILE A 123 3.44 -7.49 -7.68
N ASP A 124 2.54 -8.16 -8.41
CA ASP A 124 1.26 -8.65 -7.90
C ASP A 124 1.01 -10.13 -8.26
N PRO A 125 0.93 -11.05 -7.27
CA PRO A 125 0.65 -12.46 -7.51
C PRO A 125 -0.72 -12.76 -8.13
N GLY A 126 -1.74 -11.93 -7.88
CA GLY A 126 -3.08 -12.09 -8.43
C GLY A 126 -3.14 -11.76 -9.93
N LEU A 127 -2.42 -10.73 -10.38
CA LEU A 127 -2.27 -10.42 -11.80
C LEU A 127 -1.53 -11.53 -12.55
N ARG A 128 -0.53 -12.15 -11.92
CA ARG A 128 0.14 -13.34 -12.47
C ARG A 128 -0.84 -14.49 -12.67
N VAL A 129 -1.66 -14.80 -11.65
CA VAL A 129 -2.69 -15.85 -11.74
C VAL A 129 -3.66 -15.58 -12.90
N ALA A 130 -4.18 -14.35 -13.01
CA ALA A 130 -5.06 -13.95 -14.11
C ALA A 130 -4.39 -14.08 -15.49
N SER A 131 -3.12 -13.68 -15.59
CA SER A 131 -2.33 -13.78 -16.81
C SER A 131 -2.14 -15.24 -17.25
N GLU A 132 -1.77 -16.12 -16.32
CA GLU A 132 -1.61 -17.56 -16.56
C GLU A 132 -2.91 -18.24 -17.01
N ASP A 133 -4.07 -17.75 -16.52
CA ASP A 133 -5.40 -18.21 -16.94
C ASP A 133 -5.90 -17.54 -18.24
N GLY A 134 -5.04 -16.73 -18.87
CA GLY A 134 -5.28 -16.13 -20.18
C GLY A 134 -6.21 -14.94 -20.14
N PHE A 135 -6.36 -14.24 -19.01
CA PHE A 135 -7.09 -12.97 -18.92
C PHE A 135 -6.26 -11.75 -19.34
N ILE A 136 -5.00 -11.96 -19.72
CA ILE A 136 -4.14 -10.93 -20.31
C ILE A 136 -4.53 -10.66 -21.78
N GLU A 137 -4.63 -9.38 -22.12
CA GLU A 137 -4.90 -8.90 -23.48
C GLU A 137 -3.80 -7.96 -23.95
N SER A 138 -3.09 -8.33 -25.02
CA SER A 138 -2.08 -7.46 -25.63
C SER A 138 -2.73 -6.39 -26.49
N VAL A 139 -2.59 -5.12 -26.11
CA VAL A 139 -3.20 -3.97 -26.80
C VAL A 139 -2.23 -3.19 -27.67
N ASN A 140 -0.95 -3.13 -27.30
CA ASN A 140 0.12 -2.44 -28.05
C ASN A 140 -0.27 -1.03 -28.53
N LYS A 141 -0.90 -0.25 -27.64
CA LYS A 141 -1.35 1.11 -27.93
C LYS A 141 -0.25 2.10 -27.55
N LYS A 142 -0.02 3.10 -28.38
CA LYS A 142 1.04 4.09 -28.12
C LYS A 142 0.65 5.51 -28.48
N SER A 143 1.16 6.44 -27.71
CA SER A 143 1.09 7.87 -27.95
C SER A 143 2.51 8.43 -28.01
N ILE A 144 2.76 9.37 -28.91
CA ILE A 144 4.10 9.91 -29.16
C ILE A 144 4.01 11.42 -29.10
N ASP A 145 4.77 12.01 -28.18
CA ASP A 145 4.96 13.44 -28.07
C ASP A 145 6.32 13.74 -27.44
N GLU A 146 6.85 14.95 -27.66
CA GLU A 146 8.17 15.38 -27.19
C GLU A 146 9.30 14.38 -27.41
N ASN A 147 9.12 13.58 -28.48
CA ASN A 147 10.01 12.53 -28.92
C ASN A 147 10.20 11.38 -27.92
N LEU A 148 9.22 11.20 -27.04
CA LEU A 148 9.04 10.05 -26.18
C LEU A 148 7.78 9.32 -26.62
N THR A 149 7.80 7.99 -26.53
CA THR A 149 6.63 7.14 -26.77
C THR A 149 6.14 6.61 -25.45
N PHE A 150 4.89 6.89 -25.11
CA PHE A 150 4.19 6.21 -24.02
C PHE A 150 3.40 5.04 -24.64
N GLN A 151 3.77 3.81 -24.30
CA GLN A 151 3.23 2.59 -24.90
C GLN A 151 2.62 1.68 -23.83
N ILE A 152 1.36 1.31 -24.00
CA ILE A 152 0.68 0.27 -23.24
C ILE A 152 0.79 -1.04 -24.00
N ASP A 153 1.34 -2.06 -23.35
CA ASP A 153 1.59 -3.35 -23.96
C ASP A 153 0.42 -4.30 -23.72
N ASP A 154 0.10 -4.54 -22.45
CA ASP A 154 -0.90 -5.51 -22.01
C ASP A 154 -1.88 -4.92 -21.00
N ILE A 155 -3.09 -5.48 -20.97
CA ILE A 155 -4.16 -5.16 -20.01
C ILE A 155 -4.62 -6.45 -19.33
N ILE A 156 -4.85 -6.38 -18.03
CA ILE A 156 -5.65 -7.35 -17.29
C ILE A 156 -6.79 -6.56 -16.62
N ALA A 157 -8.03 -6.98 -16.85
CA ALA A 157 -9.18 -6.29 -16.29
C ALA A 157 -10.27 -7.26 -15.84
N ASP A 158 -10.76 -7.04 -14.63
CA ASP A 158 -11.95 -7.68 -14.09
C ASP A 158 -12.77 -6.68 -13.28
N GLN A 159 -13.79 -7.15 -12.59
CA GLN A 159 -14.68 -6.28 -11.80
C GLN A 159 -14.02 -5.66 -10.54
N THR A 160 -12.82 -6.11 -10.17
CA THR A 160 -12.08 -5.62 -8.99
C THR A 160 -11.09 -4.54 -9.39
N ARG A 161 -10.42 -4.70 -10.54
CA ARG A 161 -9.39 -3.77 -11.00
C ARG A 161 -9.14 -3.80 -12.50
N ILE A 162 -8.53 -2.72 -12.98
CA ILE A 162 -7.92 -2.63 -14.31
C ILE A 162 -6.43 -2.39 -14.13
N ALA A 163 -5.60 -3.25 -14.71
CA ALA A 163 -4.14 -3.18 -14.64
C ALA A 163 -3.53 -3.10 -16.03
N PHE A 164 -2.54 -2.23 -16.21
CA PHE A 164 -1.84 -1.99 -17.46
C PHE A 164 -0.34 -2.17 -17.30
N SER A 165 0.28 -2.93 -18.19
CA SER A 165 1.73 -2.86 -18.40
C SER A 165 2.05 -1.78 -19.42
N TYR A 166 3.09 -1.00 -19.16
CA TYR A 166 3.50 0.05 -20.07
C TYR A 166 5.01 0.26 -20.10
N GLN A 167 5.46 0.96 -21.14
CA GLN A 167 6.84 1.39 -21.33
C GLN A 167 6.89 2.84 -21.77
N ILE A 168 7.99 3.50 -21.41
CA ILE A 168 8.39 4.79 -21.98
C ILE A 168 9.57 4.54 -22.89
N LEU A 169 9.47 4.91 -24.16
CA LEU A 169 10.54 4.69 -25.15
C LEU A 169 11.09 6.01 -25.67
N ASP A 170 12.40 6.05 -25.89
CA ASP A 170 13.05 7.18 -26.57
C ASP A 170 12.82 7.17 -28.10
N ARG A 171 13.40 8.16 -28.81
CA ARG A 171 13.34 8.26 -30.29
C ARG A 171 13.84 7.03 -31.04
N LYS A 172 14.73 6.26 -30.42
CA LYS A 172 15.35 5.07 -31.00
C LYS A 172 14.58 3.80 -30.64
N GLY A 173 13.51 3.91 -29.86
CA GLY A 173 12.73 2.80 -29.35
C GLY A 173 13.41 2.06 -28.20
N GLN A 174 14.36 2.71 -27.50
CA GLN A 174 14.98 2.16 -26.29
C GLN A 174 14.11 2.50 -25.07
N SER A 175 13.86 1.51 -24.22
CA SER A 175 13.10 1.71 -23.00
C SER A 175 13.86 2.60 -22.02
N LEU A 176 13.14 3.55 -21.45
CA LEU A 176 13.58 4.45 -20.39
C LEU A 176 13.00 3.98 -19.05
N ASP A 177 13.42 4.63 -17.97
CA ASP A 177 12.76 4.50 -16.67
C ASP A 177 11.23 4.71 -16.85
N PRO A 178 10.38 3.78 -16.42
CA PRO A 178 8.94 3.90 -16.62
C PRO A 178 8.28 4.93 -15.68
N TYR A 179 9.00 5.61 -14.78
CA TYR A 179 8.42 6.57 -13.84
C TYR A 179 7.50 7.61 -14.51
N VAL A 180 6.26 7.67 -14.00
CA VAL A 180 5.26 8.70 -14.31
C VAL A 180 4.70 9.20 -12.99
N ASP A 181 4.82 10.50 -12.75
CA ASP A 181 4.25 11.11 -11.55
C ASP A 181 2.74 11.27 -11.68
N LEU A 182 1.98 10.39 -11.04
CA LEU A 182 0.52 10.49 -10.98
C LEU A 182 -0.01 11.33 -9.81
N SER A 183 0.86 11.72 -8.88
CA SER A 183 0.48 12.52 -7.71
C SER A 183 0.28 13.99 -8.06
N ASP A 184 0.93 14.43 -9.14
CA ASP A 184 0.74 15.76 -9.69
C ASP A 184 -0.56 15.83 -10.50
N HIS A 185 -1.47 16.73 -10.11
CA HIS A 185 -2.73 17.03 -10.79
C HIS A 185 -2.58 17.41 -12.28
N ARG A 186 -1.34 17.51 -12.79
CA ARG A 186 -1.02 17.62 -14.21
C ARG A 186 -1.47 16.41 -15.03
N ASN A 187 -1.48 15.20 -14.50
CA ASN A 187 -1.91 14.00 -15.22
C ASN A 187 -3.36 13.65 -14.89
N ASP A 188 -4.14 13.24 -15.89
CA ASP A 188 -5.56 12.91 -15.72
C ASP A 188 -5.86 11.50 -16.25
N ILE A 189 -6.53 10.71 -15.42
CA ILE A 189 -6.91 9.34 -15.74
C ILE A 189 -8.39 9.18 -15.43
N VAL A 190 -9.17 8.86 -16.46
CA VAL A 190 -10.62 8.75 -16.35
C VAL A 190 -11.07 7.40 -16.88
N VAL A 191 -11.83 6.67 -16.08
CA VAL A 191 -12.53 5.46 -16.54
C VAL A 191 -13.99 5.82 -16.79
N LYS A 192 -14.49 5.48 -17.98
CA LYS A 192 -15.87 5.73 -18.39
C LYS A 192 -16.56 4.44 -18.79
N ASP A 193 -17.86 4.39 -18.58
CA ASP A 193 -18.70 3.33 -19.13
C ASP A 193 -19.15 3.63 -20.58
N GLU A 194 -19.90 2.71 -21.17
CA GLU A 194 -20.44 2.86 -22.53
C GLU A 194 -21.46 4.01 -22.69
N ASP A 195 -22.03 4.55 -21.60
CA ASP A 195 -22.88 5.74 -21.61
C ASP A 195 -22.06 7.02 -21.40
N ASN A 196 -20.72 6.92 -21.39
CA ASN A 196 -19.79 8.00 -21.11
C ASN A 196 -19.94 8.59 -19.69
N GLN A 197 -20.45 7.79 -18.74
CA GLN A 197 -20.47 8.12 -17.32
C GLN A 197 -19.14 7.73 -16.68
N THR A 198 -18.55 8.66 -15.92
CA THR A 198 -17.30 8.39 -15.18
C THR A 198 -17.55 7.39 -14.06
N ILE A 199 -16.70 6.37 -14.00
CA ILE A 199 -16.65 5.42 -12.89
C ILE A 199 -15.74 6.01 -11.80
N PRO A 200 -16.25 6.21 -10.57
CA PRO A 200 -15.41 6.65 -9.47
C PRO A 200 -14.47 5.51 -9.08
N LEU A 201 -13.17 5.70 -9.28
CA LEU A 201 -12.15 4.74 -8.89
C LEU A 201 -12.00 4.74 -7.36
N SER A 202 -11.83 3.54 -6.78
CA SER A 202 -11.61 3.38 -5.33
C SER A 202 -10.16 3.62 -4.92
N GLY A 203 -9.25 3.62 -5.89
CA GLY A 203 -7.83 3.87 -5.68
C GLY A 203 -7.05 3.63 -6.96
N TYR A 204 -5.81 4.10 -6.98
CA TYR A 204 -4.84 3.76 -8.01
C TYR A 204 -3.51 3.45 -7.36
N SER A 205 -2.73 2.59 -8.00
CA SER A 205 -1.36 2.31 -7.60
C SER A 205 -0.47 2.32 -8.83
N TRP A 206 0.81 2.59 -8.57
CA TRP A 206 1.86 2.54 -9.55
C TRP A 206 2.99 1.68 -9.03
N GLY A 207 3.56 0.86 -9.91
CA GLY A 207 4.76 0.09 -9.65
C GLY A 207 5.59 -0.03 -10.91
N TYR A 208 6.79 -0.56 -10.78
CA TYR A 208 7.61 -0.87 -11.94
C TYR A 208 8.52 -2.05 -11.66
N GLN A 209 8.93 -2.70 -12.74
CA GLN A 209 9.95 -3.72 -12.72
C GLN A 209 10.83 -3.56 -13.96
N ASP A 210 12.12 -3.37 -13.74
CA ASP A 210 13.10 -3.05 -14.76
C ASP A 210 12.65 -1.85 -15.61
N HIS A 211 12.27 -2.10 -16.87
CA HIS A 211 11.87 -1.08 -17.85
C HIS A 211 10.36 -1.06 -18.13
N PHE A 212 9.58 -1.84 -17.36
CA PHE A 212 8.13 -1.86 -17.45
C PHE A 212 7.52 -1.17 -16.24
N GLY A 213 6.57 -0.28 -16.51
CA GLY A 213 5.67 0.26 -15.50
C GLY A 213 4.39 -0.55 -15.41
N LEU A 214 3.77 -0.48 -14.24
CA LEU A 214 2.48 -1.06 -13.90
C LEU A 214 1.58 0.05 -13.36
N LEU A 215 0.44 0.25 -14.01
CA LEU A 215 -0.65 1.12 -13.51
C LEU A 215 -1.83 0.25 -13.14
N GLU A 216 -2.33 0.39 -11.92
CA GLU A 216 -3.52 -0.31 -11.47
C GLU A 216 -4.58 0.66 -10.97
N PHE A 217 -5.84 0.36 -11.28
CA PHE A 217 -7.01 1.13 -10.87
C PHE A 217 -8.00 0.19 -10.20
N SER A 218 -8.31 0.44 -8.94
CA SER A 218 -9.32 -0.30 -8.20
C SER A 218 -10.71 0.17 -8.60
N LEU A 219 -11.57 -0.77 -9.00
CA LEU A 219 -12.95 -0.50 -9.38
C LEU A 219 -13.86 -0.55 -8.15
N PRO A 220 -14.95 0.24 -8.14
CA PRO A 220 -15.87 0.26 -7.01
C PRO A 220 -16.65 -1.04 -6.89
N VAL A 221 -16.98 -1.42 -5.65
CA VAL A 221 -17.90 -2.51 -5.36
C VAL A 221 -19.32 -2.12 -5.77
N THR A 222 -19.76 -2.52 -6.97
CA THR A 222 -21.11 -2.20 -7.46
C THR A 222 -21.65 -3.25 -8.43
N GLU A 223 -22.93 -3.58 -8.29
CA GLU A 223 -23.67 -4.42 -9.24
C GLU A 223 -23.98 -3.67 -10.56
N LYS A 224 -23.69 -2.37 -10.63
CA LYS A 224 -23.97 -1.52 -11.79
C LYS A 224 -22.78 -1.38 -12.75
N LEU A 225 -21.67 -2.07 -12.47
CA LEU A 225 -20.50 -2.02 -13.34
C LEU A 225 -20.88 -2.65 -14.69
N LYS A 226 -20.68 -1.90 -15.77
CA LYS A 226 -20.99 -2.36 -17.12
C LYS A 226 -19.83 -3.16 -17.69
N GLU A 227 -20.16 -4.03 -18.65
CA GLU A 227 -19.17 -4.91 -19.30
C GLU A 227 -18.12 -4.11 -20.10
N LYS A 228 -18.51 -2.99 -20.70
CA LYS A 228 -17.64 -2.20 -21.57
C LYS A 228 -17.25 -0.88 -20.92
N LEU A 229 -15.95 -0.70 -20.77
CA LEU A 229 -15.34 0.50 -20.22
C LEU A 229 -14.37 1.10 -21.24
N THR A 230 -14.06 2.38 -21.04
CA THR A 230 -12.96 3.08 -21.73
C THR A 230 -12.09 3.74 -20.67
N VAL A 231 -10.80 3.45 -20.71
CA VAL A 231 -9.81 4.16 -19.89
C VAL A 231 -9.15 5.23 -20.75
N GLU A 232 -9.31 6.48 -20.34
CA GLU A 232 -8.68 7.64 -20.94
C GLU A 232 -7.46 8.00 -20.09
N LEU A 233 -6.26 7.85 -20.66
CA LEU A 233 -5.00 8.24 -20.04
C LEU A 233 -4.53 9.53 -20.70
N ASN A 234 -4.48 10.62 -19.94
CA ASN A 234 -3.98 11.92 -20.36
C ASN A 234 -2.73 12.26 -19.56
N ILE A 235 -1.56 11.89 -20.10
CA ILE A 235 -0.28 12.15 -19.46
C ILE A 235 0.34 13.41 -20.07
N HIS A 236 0.70 14.35 -19.22
CA HIS A 236 1.20 15.68 -19.59
C HIS A 236 2.65 15.94 -19.18
N TYR A 237 3.22 15.07 -18.34
CA TYR A 237 4.60 15.20 -17.89
C TYR A 237 5.30 13.84 -17.83
N ILE A 238 6.39 13.72 -18.58
CA ILE A 238 7.22 12.51 -18.62
C ILE A 238 8.70 12.94 -18.69
N HIS A 239 9.57 12.38 -17.84
CA HIS A 239 11.03 12.58 -17.89
C HIS A 239 11.46 14.06 -17.95
N GLY A 240 10.88 14.91 -17.12
CA GLY A 240 11.24 16.33 -17.09
C GLY A 240 10.60 17.19 -18.18
N ARG A 241 9.78 16.60 -19.07
CA ARG A 241 9.24 17.27 -20.26
C ARG A 241 7.73 17.41 -20.19
N GLU A 242 7.25 18.62 -20.46
CA GLU A 242 5.83 18.87 -20.71
C GLU A 242 5.47 18.38 -22.12
N GLY A 243 4.38 17.64 -22.23
CA GLY A 243 3.88 17.11 -23.50
C GLY A 243 2.40 16.71 -23.40
N ASN A 244 1.93 15.94 -24.37
CA ASN A 244 0.56 15.45 -24.41
C ASN A 244 0.48 14.02 -24.96
N TRP A 245 0.63 13.05 -24.07
CA TRP A 245 0.48 11.63 -24.37
C TRP A 245 -0.93 11.16 -23.99
N THR A 246 -1.86 11.26 -24.93
CA THR A 246 -3.23 10.77 -24.76
C THR A 246 -3.42 9.36 -25.32
N LEU A 247 -4.05 8.47 -24.56
CA LEU A 247 -4.50 7.14 -24.99
C LEU A 247 -5.93 6.86 -24.55
N ASN A 248 -6.71 6.27 -25.45
CA ASN A 248 -8.05 5.74 -25.15
C ASN A 248 -8.03 4.22 -25.31
N LEU A 249 -8.25 3.51 -24.21
CA LEU A 249 -8.12 2.06 -24.11
C LEU A 249 -9.50 1.46 -23.89
N PRO A 250 -10.08 0.75 -24.88
CA PRO A 250 -11.30 -0.01 -24.63
C PRO A 250 -10.98 -1.20 -23.72
N VAL A 251 -11.83 -1.44 -22.74
CA VAL A 251 -11.74 -2.56 -21.81
C VAL A 251 -13.06 -3.33 -21.86
N ASP A 252 -12.97 -4.64 -22.11
CA ASP A 252 -14.12 -5.54 -22.16
C ASP A 252 -14.05 -6.54 -20.99
N LEU A 253 -14.90 -6.35 -20.01
CA LEU A 253 -15.00 -7.19 -18.83
C LEU A 253 -15.85 -8.45 -19.05
N SER A 254 -16.45 -8.66 -20.23
CA SER A 254 -17.39 -9.76 -20.46
C SER A 254 -16.78 -11.13 -20.12
N LYS A 255 -15.51 -11.33 -20.49
CA LYS A 255 -14.79 -12.59 -20.21
C LYS A 255 -14.52 -12.78 -18.72
N SER A 256 -14.05 -11.74 -18.04
CA SER A 256 -13.72 -11.80 -16.62
C SER A 256 -14.97 -11.88 -15.75
N LEU A 257 -16.03 -11.13 -16.06
CA LEU A 257 -17.33 -11.21 -15.40
C LEU A 257 -17.94 -12.61 -15.54
N ALA A 258 -17.82 -13.27 -16.69
CA ALA A 258 -18.29 -14.64 -16.86
C ALA A 258 -17.50 -15.68 -16.04
N ALA A 259 -16.26 -15.36 -15.66
CA ALA A 259 -15.41 -16.18 -14.80
C ALA A 259 -15.48 -15.80 -13.33
N THR A 260 -16.18 -14.71 -13.01
CA THR A 260 -16.38 -14.24 -11.65
C THR A 260 -17.48 -15.03 -10.96
N GLU A 261 -17.19 -15.47 -9.74
CA GLU A 261 -18.19 -16.00 -8.82
C GLU A 261 -18.52 -14.98 -7.72
N VAL A 262 -19.79 -14.84 -7.39
CA VAL A 262 -20.27 -13.98 -6.30
C VAL A 262 -21.16 -14.81 -5.38
N ILE A 263 -20.75 -14.91 -4.12
CA ILE A 263 -21.50 -15.57 -3.06
C ILE A 263 -22.15 -14.50 -2.21
N ASP A 264 -23.49 -14.50 -2.13
CA ASP A 264 -24.24 -13.62 -1.23
C ASP A 264 -24.15 -14.18 0.20
N LEU A 265 -23.70 -13.36 1.15
CA LEU A 265 -23.48 -13.75 2.54
C LEU A 265 -24.35 -12.94 3.51
N LYS A 266 -25.32 -12.15 3.02
CA LYS A 266 -26.12 -11.20 3.84
C LYS A 266 -26.91 -11.83 4.98
N GLU A 267 -27.21 -13.13 4.89
CA GLU A 267 -27.89 -13.88 5.96
C GLU A 267 -26.99 -14.19 7.15
N HIS A 268 -25.67 -14.04 6.99
CA HIS A 268 -24.69 -14.34 8.03
C HIS A 268 -24.35 -13.11 8.85
N GLN A 269 -24.87 -13.09 10.07
CA GLN A 269 -24.64 -12.02 11.04
C GLN A 269 -24.38 -12.63 12.42
N ILE A 270 -23.51 -11.99 13.19
CA ILE A 270 -23.23 -12.34 14.58
C ILE A 270 -23.09 -11.08 15.42
N HIS A 271 -23.55 -11.15 16.67
CA HIS A 271 -23.30 -10.13 17.67
C HIS A 271 -22.43 -10.74 18.76
N THR A 272 -21.25 -10.17 18.97
CA THR A 272 -20.27 -10.66 19.95
C THR A 272 -19.50 -9.50 20.57
N ASN A 273 -19.30 -9.54 21.89
CA ASN A 273 -18.63 -8.51 22.70
C ASN A 273 -18.99 -7.05 22.31
N GLY A 274 -20.27 -6.78 22.06
CA GLY A 274 -20.76 -5.43 21.74
C GLY A 274 -20.52 -4.97 20.31
N ILE A 275 -20.06 -5.85 19.41
CA ILE A 275 -19.87 -5.62 17.98
C ILE A 275 -20.82 -6.50 17.17
N GLU A 276 -21.58 -5.88 16.29
CA GLU A 276 -22.37 -6.52 15.25
C GLU A 276 -21.48 -6.69 14.00
N LEU A 277 -21.27 -7.92 13.56
CA LEU A 277 -20.59 -8.25 12.30
C LEU A 277 -21.61 -8.82 11.33
N SER A 278 -21.67 -8.27 10.12
CA SER A 278 -22.53 -8.72 9.04
C SER A 278 -21.72 -8.98 7.78
N LEU A 279 -21.69 -10.22 7.29
CA LEU A 279 -21.07 -10.50 6.00
C LEU A 279 -21.99 -10.00 4.88
N SER A 280 -21.42 -9.41 3.84
CA SER A 280 -22.17 -8.93 2.68
C SER A 280 -22.04 -9.89 1.51
N SER A 281 -20.82 -10.13 1.05
CA SER A 281 -20.54 -11.04 -0.06
C SER A 281 -19.08 -11.46 -0.11
N ALA A 282 -18.82 -12.57 -0.80
CA ALA A 282 -17.49 -12.93 -1.26
C ALA A 282 -17.48 -12.92 -2.81
N ARG A 283 -16.47 -12.31 -3.41
CA ARG A 283 -16.30 -12.22 -4.86
C ARG A 283 -15.00 -12.88 -5.25
N PHE A 284 -15.02 -13.75 -6.25
CA PHE A 284 -13.84 -14.44 -6.76
C PHE A 284 -13.67 -14.09 -8.23
N SER A 285 -12.89 -13.06 -8.49
CA SER A 285 -12.57 -12.60 -9.84
C SER A 285 -11.22 -13.16 -10.29
N PRO A 286 -10.91 -13.16 -11.60
CA PRO A 286 -9.67 -13.73 -12.11
C PRO A 286 -8.39 -13.21 -11.47
N SER A 287 -8.32 -11.92 -11.13
CA SER A 287 -7.11 -11.28 -10.59
C SER A 287 -7.13 -11.06 -9.08
N ALA A 288 -8.31 -11.05 -8.44
CA ALA A 288 -8.45 -10.84 -7.01
C ALA A 288 -9.73 -11.48 -6.47
N SER A 289 -9.66 -11.94 -5.23
CA SER A 289 -10.83 -12.34 -4.44
C SER A 289 -11.06 -11.35 -3.32
N GLU A 290 -12.31 -11.07 -2.99
CA GLU A 290 -12.68 -10.05 -2.02
C GLU A 290 -13.73 -10.59 -1.04
N LEU A 291 -13.54 -10.34 0.24
CA LEU A 291 -14.54 -10.54 1.27
C LEU A 291 -15.05 -9.17 1.75
N ILE A 292 -16.34 -8.94 1.64
CA ILE A 292 -16.99 -7.67 2.00
C ILE A 292 -17.87 -7.91 3.22
N TYR A 293 -17.67 -7.11 4.26
CA TYR A 293 -18.43 -7.21 5.51
C TYR A 293 -18.54 -5.85 6.20
N ASP A 294 -19.53 -5.72 7.07
CA ASP A 294 -19.73 -4.52 7.88
C ASP A 294 -19.52 -4.86 9.36
N THR A 295 -18.81 -4.00 10.08
CA THR A 295 -18.75 -4.03 11.55
C THR A 295 -19.44 -2.81 12.11
N LYS A 296 -20.24 -3.00 13.17
CA LYS A 296 -20.95 -1.92 13.84
C LYS A 296 -20.86 -2.09 15.34
N ILE A 297 -20.52 -1.00 16.04
CA ILE A 297 -20.60 -0.97 17.50
C ILE A 297 -22.06 -0.91 17.94
N SER A 298 -22.41 -1.72 18.93
CA SER A 298 -23.72 -1.68 19.56
C SER A 298 -24.03 -0.29 20.15
N GLU A 299 -25.31 0.07 20.21
CA GLU A 299 -25.72 1.39 20.73
C GLU A 299 -25.23 1.65 22.17
N GLU A 300 -25.18 0.60 23.00
CA GLU A 300 -24.70 0.69 24.39
C GLU A 300 -23.22 1.07 24.47
N GLU A 301 -22.36 0.34 23.76
CA GLU A 301 -20.91 0.59 23.69
C GLU A 301 -20.61 1.97 23.07
N MET A 302 -21.41 2.36 22.08
CA MET A 302 -21.30 3.66 21.42
C MET A 302 -21.62 4.81 22.39
N GLU A 303 -22.69 4.70 23.17
CA GLU A 303 -23.02 5.73 24.17
C GLU A 303 -21.99 5.79 25.31
N ALA A 304 -21.45 4.64 25.74
CA ALA A 304 -20.35 4.59 26.70
C ALA A 304 -19.09 5.29 26.15
N THR A 305 -18.74 5.04 24.89
CA THR A 305 -17.60 5.66 24.20
C THR A 305 -17.78 7.17 24.11
N LYS A 306 -18.95 7.66 23.65
CA LYS A 306 -19.26 9.10 23.59
C LYS A 306 -19.17 9.76 24.97
N LYS A 307 -19.63 9.07 26.02
CA LYS A 307 -19.53 9.57 27.40
C LYS A 307 -18.07 9.71 27.82
N ASN A 308 -17.24 8.71 27.57
CA ASN A 308 -15.82 8.75 27.88
C ASN A 308 -15.10 9.90 27.14
N ILE A 309 -15.38 10.09 25.85
CA ILE A 309 -14.83 11.21 25.06
C ILE A 309 -15.17 12.57 25.70
N ARG A 310 -16.42 12.75 26.16
CA ARG A 310 -16.84 13.99 26.85
C ARG A 310 -16.11 14.17 28.18
N GLU A 311 -15.90 13.10 28.94
CA GLU A 311 -15.17 13.14 30.21
C GLU A 311 -13.70 13.50 30.00
N LEU A 312 -13.04 12.91 28.99
CA LEU A 312 -11.66 13.23 28.61
C LEU A 312 -11.52 14.68 28.14
N HIS A 313 -12.42 15.17 27.27
CA HIS A 313 -12.45 16.57 26.88
C HIS A 313 -12.61 17.50 28.11
N LYS A 314 -13.46 17.13 29.07
CA LYS A 314 -13.66 17.92 30.28
C LYS A 314 -12.44 17.90 31.21
N LYS A 315 -11.69 16.80 31.22
CA LYS A 315 -10.47 16.62 32.03
C LYS A 315 -9.28 17.37 31.45
N PHE A 316 -9.07 17.29 30.13
CA PHE A 316 -7.84 17.77 29.48
C PHE A 316 -8.04 19.05 28.66
N GLY A 317 -9.27 19.44 28.35
CA GLY A 317 -9.55 20.63 27.53
C GLY A 317 -9.22 20.47 26.05
N ILE A 318 -8.93 19.25 25.57
CA ILE A 318 -8.57 18.96 24.19
C ILE A 318 -9.79 18.40 23.43
N SER A 319 -9.98 18.83 22.18
CA SER A 319 -10.95 18.22 21.27
C SER A 319 -10.48 16.82 20.88
N MET A 320 -11.02 15.82 21.57
CA MET A 320 -10.78 14.40 21.27
C MET A 320 -11.61 13.94 20.04
N PHE A 321 -12.54 14.76 19.53
CA PHE A 321 -13.31 14.46 18.32
C PHE A 321 -12.43 14.64 17.08
N GLY A 322 -12.16 13.55 16.36
CA GLY A 322 -11.32 13.53 15.15
C GLY A 322 -9.83 13.25 15.40
N ALA A 323 -9.32 13.47 16.62
CA ALA A 323 -7.93 13.16 17.00
C ALA A 323 -7.70 11.67 17.33
N PHE A 324 -8.78 10.93 17.53
CA PHE A 324 -8.75 9.53 17.92
C PHE A 324 -9.80 8.78 17.10
N PRO A 325 -9.41 7.83 16.24
CA PRO A 325 -10.34 6.85 15.71
C PRO A 325 -10.75 5.94 16.88
N TYR A 326 -11.69 6.38 17.71
CA TYR A 326 -12.09 5.67 18.94
C TYR A 326 -12.74 4.31 18.69
N VAL A 327 -12.98 3.95 17.44
CA VAL A 327 -13.91 2.88 17.07
C VAL A 327 -13.37 2.05 15.90
N GLY A 328 -12.09 1.69 15.96
CA GLY A 328 -11.56 0.64 15.07
C GLY A 328 -12.05 -0.72 15.52
N ASN A 329 -13.01 -1.31 14.80
CA ASN A 329 -13.58 -2.62 15.14
C ASN A 329 -13.01 -3.66 14.19
N GLN A 330 -11.78 -4.07 14.46
CA GLN A 330 -11.12 -5.07 13.64
C GLN A 330 -11.52 -6.47 14.08
N ILE A 331 -11.58 -7.40 13.13
CA ILE A 331 -11.84 -8.80 13.40
C ILE A 331 -10.59 -9.64 13.21
N GLN A 332 -10.48 -10.73 13.96
CA GLN A 332 -9.50 -11.78 13.74
C GLN A 332 -10.19 -12.96 13.07
N TYR A 333 -9.73 -13.34 11.88
CA TYR A 333 -10.26 -14.49 11.19
C TYR A 333 -9.20 -15.20 10.36
N HIS A 334 -9.51 -16.40 9.92
CA HIS A 334 -8.76 -17.08 8.89
C HIS A 334 -9.68 -17.68 7.83
N ILE A 335 -9.12 -17.95 6.67
CA ILE A 335 -9.78 -18.68 5.58
C ILE A 335 -9.03 -19.99 5.36
N LYS A 336 -9.78 -21.09 5.34
CA LYS A 336 -9.25 -22.42 5.01
C LYS A 336 -9.77 -22.91 3.68
N ASN A 337 -9.02 -23.82 3.06
CA ASN A 337 -9.51 -24.63 1.94
C ASN A 337 -10.14 -25.96 2.39
N ASP A 338 -10.67 -26.72 1.44
CA ASP A 338 -11.23 -28.08 1.61
C ASP A 338 -10.26 -29.11 2.21
N GLN A 339 -8.95 -28.83 2.16
CA GLN A 339 -7.90 -29.64 2.78
C GLN A 339 -7.55 -29.19 4.20
N GLU A 340 -8.35 -28.31 4.81
CA GLU A 340 -8.11 -27.69 6.12
C GLU A 340 -6.82 -26.85 6.19
N GLN A 341 -6.24 -26.47 5.05
CA GLN A 341 -5.05 -25.62 5.02
C GLN A 341 -5.45 -24.16 5.17
N LEU A 342 -4.74 -23.45 6.06
CA LEU A 342 -4.90 -22.01 6.22
C LEU A 342 -4.33 -21.30 4.98
N VAL A 343 -5.20 -20.60 4.26
CA VAL A 343 -4.85 -19.87 3.04
C VAL A 343 -4.63 -18.39 3.36
N TYR A 344 -5.53 -17.81 4.13
CA TYR A 344 -5.47 -16.40 4.53
C TYR A 344 -5.70 -16.26 6.03
N GLN A 345 -5.06 -15.26 6.60
CA GLN A 345 -5.16 -14.95 8.02
C GLN A 345 -5.18 -13.44 8.18
N HIS A 346 -6.13 -12.91 8.93
CA HIS A 346 -6.26 -11.50 9.20
C HIS A 346 -6.18 -11.25 10.71
N ASN A 347 -5.27 -10.35 11.11
CA ASN A 347 -5.00 -9.97 12.50
C ASN A 347 -4.70 -11.15 13.44
N ILE A 348 -4.03 -12.20 12.96
CA ILE A 348 -3.58 -13.34 13.77
C ILE A 348 -2.30 -12.98 14.50
N PHE A 349 -2.21 -13.30 15.79
CA PHE A 349 -0.99 -13.06 16.56
C PHE A 349 0.18 -13.86 15.99
N SER A 350 1.23 -13.15 15.61
CA SER A 350 2.53 -13.70 15.24
C SER A 350 3.59 -12.78 15.81
N ASN A 351 4.60 -13.34 16.49
CA ASN A 351 5.62 -12.56 17.19
C ASN A 351 5.01 -11.49 18.14
N GLY A 352 3.91 -11.81 18.84
CA GLY A 352 3.34 -10.92 19.87
C GLY A 352 2.50 -9.73 19.40
N TYR A 353 2.25 -9.61 18.09
CA TYR A 353 1.35 -8.61 17.52
C TYR A 353 0.45 -9.19 16.42
N PRO A 354 -0.72 -8.60 16.14
CA PRO A 354 -1.59 -9.04 15.05
C PRO A 354 -0.92 -8.85 13.69
N THR A 355 -0.91 -9.91 12.90
CA THR A 355 -0.33 -9.98 11.57
C THR A 355 -1.32 -10.53 10.58
N THR A 356 -1.14 -10.14 9.32
CA THR A 356 -1.93 -10.63 8.20
C THR A 356 -1.04 -11.47 7.31
N VAL A 357 -1.50 -12.67 6.94
CA VAL A 357 -0.74 -13.64 6.14
C VAL A 357 -1.51 -13.99 4.87
N GLY A 358 -0.77 -14.18 3.77
CA GLY A 358 -1.31 -14.61 2.49
C GLY A 358 -1.59 -13.48 1.48
N HIS A 359 -0.88 -12.35 1.56
CA HIS A 359 -1.11 -11.19 0.68
C HIS A 359 -2.55 -10.67 0.73
N LEU A 360 -3.12 -10.66 1.93
CA LEU A 360 -4.41 -10.04 2.18
C LEU A 360 -4.21 -8.55 2.43
N TYR A 361 -4.92 -7.72 1.68
CA TYR A 361 -4.99 -6.28 1.85
C TYR A 361 -6.40 -5.92 2.35
N SER A 362 -6.47 -5.11 3.39
CA SER A 362 -7.74 -4.75 4.03
C SER A 362 -7.96 -3.25 3.89
N PHE A 363 -9.17 -2.87 3.48
CA PHE A 363 -9.61 -1.48 3.41
C PHE A 363 -10.91 -1.32 4.18
N ALA A 364 -11.01 -0.28 5.00
CA ALA A 364 -12.22 0.09 5.71
C ALA A 364 -12.69 1.48 5.28
N GLU A 365 -13.99 1.63 5.08
CA GLU A 365 -14.65 2.92 4.88
C GLU A 365 -15.67 3.14 6.00
N GLU A 366 -15.60 4.29 6.67
CA GLU A 366 -16.64 4.69 7.62
C GLU A 366 -17.95 4.94 6.86
N ILE A 367 -19.01 4.25 7.27
CA ILE A 367 -20.32 4.42 6.68
C ILE A 367 -21.05 5.58 7.41
N LYS A 368 -22.21 5.99 6.91
CA LYS A 368 -23.09 7.07 7.40
C LYS A 368 -23.17 7.28 8.93
N ASP A 369 -22.97 6.24 9.74
CA ASP A 369 -23.08 6.30 11.20
C ASP A 369 -21.70 6.05 11.85
N PHE A 370 -21.33 6.94 12.78
CA PHE A 370 -20.08 6.84 13.54
C PHE A 370 -19.98 5.48 14.27
N GLY A 371 -18.86 4.78 14.08
CA GLY A 371 -18.62 3.42 14.60
C GLY A 371 -19.25 2.29 13.79
N GLN A 372 -19.65 2.57 12.55
CA GLN A 372 -19.94 1.57 11.54
C GLN A 372 -18.94 1.66 10.39
N GLU A 373 -18.28 0.54 10.09
CA GLU A 373 -17.25 0.44 9.06
C GLU A 373 -17.64 -0.65 8.05
N ARG A 374 -17.45 -0.35 6.76
CA ARG A 374 -17.48 -1.35 5.69
C ARG A 374 -16.06 -1.77 5.39
N TRP A 375 -15.81 -3.05 5.47
CA TRP A 375 -14.54 -3.67 5.17
C TRP A 375 -14.58 -4.35 3.81
N MET A 376 -13.45 -4.26 3.11
CA MET A 376 -13.16 -4.98 1.89
C MET A 376 -11.76 -5.58 2.02
N ASP A 377 -11.74 -6.89 2.23
CA ASP A 377 -10.50 -7.65 2.34
C ASP A 377 -10.22 -8.35 1.01
N THR A 378 -9.17 -7.92 0.33
CA THR A 378 -8.73 -8.43 -0.97
C THR A 378 -7.58 -9.40 -0.81
N PHE A 379 -7.64 -10.55 -1.46
CA PHE A 379 -6.63 -11.60 -1.40
C PHE A 379 -6.47 -12.32 -2.74
N ILE A 380 -5.38 -13.08 -2.88
CA ILE A 380 -5.05 -13.78 -4.13
C ILE A 380 -6.16 -14.80 -4.48
N PRO A 381 -6.57 -14.95 -5.75
CA PRO A 381 -7.53 -15.99 -6.12
C PRO A 381 -7.02 -17.41 -5.88
N GLN A 382 -7.86 -18.27 -5.28
CA GLN A 382 -7.61 -19.71 -5.16
C GLN A 382 -8.37 -20.48 -6.25
N LYS A 383 -7.63 -21.26 -7.06
CA LYS A 383 -8.20 -22.07 -8.14
C LYS A 383 -8.87 -23.32 -7.57
N ASP A 384 -10.10 -23.57 -8.00
CA ASP A 384 -10.87 -24.81 -7.75
C ASP A 384 -10.92 -25.26 -6.27
N ALA A 385 -10.72 -24.35 -5.33
CA ALA A 385 -10.76 -24.62 -3.90
C ALA A 385 -12.08 -24.13 -3.31
N SER A 386 -12.78 -25.00 -2.59
CA SER A 386 -13.80 -24.57 -1.65
C SER A 386 -13.13 -23.85 -0.49
N LEU A 387 -13.72 -22.76 -0.03
CA LEU A 387 -13.14 -21.89 1.00
C LEU A 387 -14.14 -21.68 2.13
N SER A 388 -13.64 -21.67 3.37
CA SER A 388 -14.43 -21.37 4.55
C SER A 388 -13.78 -20.27 5.36
N PHE A 389 -14.56 -19.23 5.67
CA PHE A 389 -14.22 -18.17 6.61
C PHE A 389 -14.45 -18.67 8.03
N ALA A 390 -13.54 -18.34 8.95
CA ALA A 390 -13.72 -18.61 10.37
C ALA A 390 -13.32 -17.39 11.21
N LEU A 391 -14.31 -16.73 11.82
CA LEU A 391 -14.07 -15.67 12.80
C LEU A 391 -13.59 -16.31 14.11
N THR A 392 -12.49 -15.81 14.65
CA THR A 392 -11.83 -16.37 15.85
C THR A 392 -11.74 -15.37 17.00
N GLY A 393 -11.86 -14.08 16.72
CA GLY A 393 -11.88 -13.05 17.75
C GLY A 393 -12.19 -11.67 17.20
N ILE A 394 -12.34 -10.71 18.10
CA ILE A 394 -12.52 -9.31 17.74
C ILE A 394 -11.55 -8.43 18.52
N PHE A 395 -11.16 -7.32 17.93
CA PHE A 395 -10.39 -6.27 18.58
C PHE A 395 -11.30 -5.08 18.84
N LYS A 396 -11.24 -4.55 20.07
CA LYS A 396 -11.98 -3.34 20.46
C LYS A 396 -11.01 -2.30 20.96
N MET A 397 -11.18 -1.07 20.49
CA MET A 397 -10.59 0.11 21.10
C MET A 397 -11.45 0.51 22.30
N GLU A 398 -10.86 0.59 23.48
CA GLU A 398 -11.58 0.78 24.74
C GLU A 398 -10.89 1.84 25.62
N PRO A 399 -11.64 2.54 26.49
CA PRO A 399 -11.06 3.49 27.43
C PRO A 399 -10.02 2.83 28.34
N ALA A 400 -8.95 3.57 28.60
CA ALA A 400 -7.95 3.25 29.59
C ALA A 400 -7.86 4.37 30.64
N ASN A 401 -7.47 3.99 31.85
CA ASN A 401 -7.29 4.92 32.96
C ASN A 401 -5.97 4.64 33.66
N PHE A 402 -4.89 4.72 32.88
CA PHE A 402 -3.54 4.61 33.38
C PHE A 402 -2.84 5.95 33.23
N SER A 403 -2.09 6.33 34.26
CA SER A 403 -1.26 7.53 34.25
C SER A 403 0.05 7.27 34.94
N ILE A 404 1.12 7.86 34.41
CA ILE A 404 2.43 7.87 35.04
C ILE A 404 3.01 9.28 35.01
N SER A 405 3.41 9.77 36.18
CA SER A 405 4.05 11.07 36.36
C SER A 405 5.53 10.87 36.65
N PHE A 406 6.38 11.71 36.07
CA PHE A 406 7.82 11.68 36.30
C PHE A 406 8.45 13.05 36.04
N SER A 407 9.60 13.29 36.68
CA SER A 407 10.44 14.42 36.29
C SER A 407 11.44 13.99 35.21
N PRO A 408 11.59 14.73 34.10
CA PRO A 408 12.61 14.43 33.09
C PRO A 408 14.02 14.31 33.66
N GLU A 409 14.35 15.07 34.72
CA GLU A 409 15.66 14.99 35.38
C GLU A 409 15.92 13.64 36.08
N GLU A 410 14.87 12.94 36.51
CA GLU A 410 15.00 11.65 37.20
C GLU A 410 15.52 10.55 36.26
N LEU A 411 15.28 10.67 34.96
CA LEU A 411 15.73 9.71 33.94
C LEU A 411 17.27 9.63 33.85
N HIS A 412 17.99 10.66 34.31
CA HIS A 412 19.45 10.61 34.46
C HIS A 412 19.93 9.56 35.48
N ASN A 413 19.09 9.19 36.45
CA ASN A 413 19.42 8.20 37.47
C ASN A 413 19.08 6.76 37.02
N GLY A 414 18.39 6.63 35.89
CA GLY A 414 17.91 5.36 35.37
C GLY A 414 16.49 5.49 34.84
N PRO A 415 16.04 4.48 34.09
CA PRO A 415 14.74 4.53 33.45
C PRO A 415 13.60 4.28 34.44
N ILE A 416 12.41 4.76 34.10
CA ILE A 416 11.22 4.62 34.94
C ILE A 416 10.35 3.50 34.39
N GLU A 417 10.17 2.45 35.20
CA GLU A 417 9.43 1.25 34.81
C GLU A 417 7.95 1.37 35.13
N PHE A 418 7.10 0.83 34.26
CA PHE A 418 5.67 0.67 34.51
C PHE A 418 5.13 -0.61 33.89
N GLU A 419 4.04 -1.11 34.48
CA GLU A 419 3.31 -2.27 33.99
C GLU A 419 1.83 -1.90 33.79
N TYR A 420 1.28 -2.27 32.63
CA TYR A 420 -0.13 -2.09 32.34
C TYR A 420 -0.67 -3.22 31.44
N GLU A 421 -1.64 -3.98 31.95
CA GLU A 421 -2.35 -5.01 31.19
C GLU A 421 -1.44 -6.00 30.44
N GLY A 422 -0.33 -6.44 31.04
CA GLY A 422 0.64 -7.36 30.42
C GLY A 422 1.69 -6.68 29.52
N ASN A 423 1.74 -5.35 29.53
CA ASN A 423 2.83 -4.57 28.95
C ASN A 423 3.82 -4.17 30.05
N TYR A 424 5.11 -4.43 29.82
CA TYR A 424 6.21 -4.18 30.75
C TYR A 424 7.15 -3.17 30.13
N MET A 425 6.99 -1.91 30.50
CA MET A 425 7.53 -0.77 29.77
C MET A 425 8.47 0.06 30.64
N SER A 426 9.32 0.83 29.99
CA SER A 426 10.37 1.60 30.62
C SER A 426 10.56 2.90 29.85
N ILE A 427 10.26 4.02 30.50
CA ILE A 427 10.56 5.36 29.99
C ILE A 427 12.07 5.55 30.11
N LYS A 428 12.75 5.73 28.99
CA LYS A 428 14.21 5.82 28.94
C LYS A 428 14.70 7.25 28.96
N GLU A 429 14.02 8.08 28.20
CA GLU A 429 14.53 9.38 27.86
C GLU A 429 13.36 10.33 27.56
N ALA A 430 13.56 11.59 27.91
CA ALA A 430 12.69 12.70 27.54
C ALA A 430 13.58 13.88 27.15
N GLN A 431 13.51 14.30 25.89
CA GLN A 431 14.36 15.37 25.33
C GLN A 431 13.53 16.48 24.71
N LEU A 432 14.03 17.71 24.79
CA LEU A 432 13.53 18.85 24.03
C LEU A 432 14.38 19.00 22.77
N ASN A 433 13.75 18.80 21.62
CA ASN A 433 14.36 18.93 20.30
C ASN A 433 13.89 20.22 19.64
N THR A 434 14.82 20.99 19.09
CA THR A 434 14.51 22.18 18.27
C THR A 434 14.74 21.85 16.81
N ASN A 435 13.64 21.73 16.06
CA ASN A 435 13.66 21.48 14.63
C ASN A 435 13.51 22.79 13.85
N TYR A 436 14.16 22.87 12.69
CA TYR A 436 14.08 24.01 11.78
C TYR A 436 13.36 23.59 10.50
N HIS A 437 12.13 24.08 10.31
CA HIS A 437 11.39 23.85 9.08
C HIS A 437 11.70 24.95 8.05
N TYR A 438 12.21 24.55 6.88
CA TYR A 438 12.36 25.42 5.73
C TYR A 438 11.07 25.38 4.90
N GLN A 439 10.16 26.33 5.13
CA GLN A 439 9.09 26.60 4.16
C GLN A 439 9.70 27.38 2.98
N GLN A 440 9.31 27.03 1.75
CA GLN A 440 9.95 27.49 0.51
C GLN A 440 10.10 29.02 0.33
N PHE A 441 9.48 29.87 1.17
CA PHE A 441 9.51 31.34 1.02
C PHE A 441 9.55 32.15 2.34
N THR A 442 9.81 31.55 3.51
CA THR A 442 9.86 32.27 4.80
C THR A 442 11.13 31.95 5.61
N LEU A 443 11.45 32.84 6.58
CA LEU A 443 12.52 32.59 7.56
C LEU A 443 12.22 31.27 8.30
N PRO A 444 13.26 30.50 8.70
CA PRO A 444 13.07 29.24 9.41
C PRO A 444 12.24 29.48 10.68
N ALA A 445 11.14 28.76 10.80
CA ALA A 445 10.40 28.67 12.06
C ALA A 445 11.09 27.64 12.95
N GLU A 446 11.42 28.04 14.18
CA GLU A 446 11.82 27.11 15.22
C GLU A 446 10.57 26.38 15.70
N GLU A 447 10.61 25.06 15.64
CA GLU A 447 9.56 24.20 16.17
C GLU A 447 10.19 23.31 17.24
N ASN A 448 9.81 23.57 18.49
CA ASN A 448 10.25 22.75 19.61
C ASN A 448 9.33 21.54 19.72
N SER A 449 9.93 20.40 20.02
CA SER A 449 9.22 19.14 20.25
C SER A 449 9.80 18.45 21.47
N ILE A 450 8.93 17.90 22.31
CA ILE A 450 9.34 16.97 23.36
C ILE A 450 9.18 15.57 22.81
N VAL A 451 10.26 14.79 22.84
CA VAL A 451 10.27 13.38 22.46
C VAL A 451 10.52 12.54 23.70
N ILE A 452 9.63 11.59 23.98
CA ILE A 452 9.77 10.63 25.07
C ILE A 452 9.98 9.25 24.47
N GLU A 453 11.09 8.60 24.79
CA GLU A 453 11.39 7.24 24.34
C GLU A 453 10.95 6.21 25.37
N ILE A 454 10.19 5.22 24.91
CA ILE A 454 9.67 4.13 25.72
C ILE A 454 10.05 2.81 25.05
N GLU A 455 10.71 1.93 25.80
CA GLU A 455 10.95 0.55 25.37
C GLU A 455 10.38 -0.43 26.38
N GLY A 456 10.13 -1.65 25.93
CA GLY A 456 9.64 -2.69 26.81
C GLY A 456 9.37 -3.99 26.11
N SER A 457 8.50 -4.77 26.72
CA SER A 457 8.02 -6.03 26.15
C SER A 457 6.56 -6.24 26.52
N LYS A 458 5.86 -6.99 25.69
CA LYS A 458 4.44 -7.30 25.90
C LYS A 458 4.16 -8.79 25.82
N GLU A 459 3.18 -9.26 26.58
CA GLU A 459 2.62 -10.59 26.40
C GLU A 459 1.86 -10.67 25.06
N GLU A 460 1.77 -11.86 24.47
CA GLU A 460 1.25 -12.01 23.10
C GLU A 460 -0.16 -11.44 22.90
N GLN A 461 -1.06 -11.70 23.84
CA GLN A 461 -2.46 -11.24 23.82
C GLN A 461 -2.72 -10.07 24.77
N SER A 462 -1.67 -9.39 25.26
CA SER A 462 -1.89 -8.18 26.07
C SER A 462 -2.52 -7.08 25.23
N SER A 463 -3.16 -6.13 25.91
CA SER A 463 -3.73 -4.95 25.28
C SER A 463 -2.66 -4.17 24.51
N GLU A 464 -2.96 -3.73 23.29
CA GLU A 464 -2.11 -2.77 22.60
C GLU A 464 -2.35 -1.39 23.21
N LEU A 465 -1.26 -0.73 23.62
CA LEU A 465 -1.30 0.62 24.16
C LEU A 465 -1.71 1.57 23.03
N GLY A 466 -2.88 2.18 23.17
CA GLY A 466 -3.43 3.07 22.16
C GLY A 466 -2.95 4.50 22.38
N HIS A 467 -3.91 5.39 22.53
CA HIS A 467 -3.63 6.81 22.58
C HIS A 467 -3.22 7.34 23.94
N TRP A 468 -2.31 8.31 23.90
CA TRP A 468 -1.78 9.00 25.06
C TRP A 468 -2.22 10.47 25.07
N VAL A 469 -2.30 11.04 26.26
CA VAL A 469 -2.35 12.48 26.51
C VAL A 469 -1.18 12.82 27.41
N MET A 470 -0.38 13.82 27.03
CA MET A 470 0.72 14.31 27.84
C MET A 470 0.26 15.59 28.55
N THR A 471 0.54 15.72 29.85
CA THR A 471 0.25 16.93 30.63
C THR A 471 1.44 17.37 31.45
N ASN A 472 1.59 18.67 31.68
CA ASN A 472 2.61 19.22 32.59
C ASN A 472 2.04 19.68 33.94
N GLU A 473 2.90 20.17 34.84
CA GLU A 473 2.54 20.67 36.17
C GLU A 473 1.59 21.88 36.14
N LYS A 474 1.52 22.60 35.01
CA LYS A 474 0.62 23.76 34.79
C LYS A 474 -0.75 23.33 34.26
N GLY A 475 -0.95 22.05 33.97
CA GLY A 475 -2.18 21.51 33.39
C GLY A 475 -2.33 21.77 31.89
N LEU A 476 -1.27 22.20 31.19
CA LEU A 476 -1.24 22.18 29.73
C LEU A 476 -1.28 20.72 29.29
N ALA A 477 -2.11 20.41 28.30
CA ALA A 477 -2.33 19.06 27.82
C ALA A 477 -2.13 19.02 26.30
N SER A 478 -1.50 17.95 25.81
CA SER A 478 -1.27 17.68 24.39
C SER A 478 -1.55 16.23 24.03
N ILE A 479 -1.79 16.00 22.74
CA ILE A 479 -1.93 14.65 22.18
C ILE A 479 -0.62 14.39 21.40
N PRO A 480 0.34 13.66 21.98
CA PRO A 480 1.57 13.36 21.28
C PRO A 480 1.31 12.43 20.09
N ASP A 481 2.07 12.63 19.03
CA ASP A 481 2.23 11.64 17.96
C ASP A 481 2.92 10.40 18.53
N ASN A 482 2.43 9.22 18.16
CA ASN A 482 2.97 7.94 18.60
C ASN A 482 3.60 7.23 17.41
N GLU A 483 4.92 7.03 17.47
CA GLU A 483 5.66 6.27 16.47
C GLU A 483 6.28 5.05 17.16
N GLY A 484 5.89 3.85 16.73
CA GLY A 484 6.30 2.62 17.37
C GLY A 484 6.68 1.53 16.39
N LEU A 485 7.56 0.64 16.85
CA LEU A 485 7.97 -0.54 16.13
C LEU A 485 8.12 -1.74 17.07
N PHE A 486 7.62 -2.88 16.62
CA PHE A 486 7.96 -4.18 17.22
C PHE A 486 9.37 -4.54 16.80
N LEU A 487 10.18 -5.00 17.74
CA LEU A 487 11.54 -5.46 17.48
C LEU A 487 11.47 -6.96 17.20
N ASP A 488 12.24 -7.48 16.24
CA ASP A 488 12.37 -8.93 15.97
C ASP A 488 13.17 -9.68 17.06
N GLU A 489 12.90 -9.36 18.32
CA GLU A 489 13.55 -9.90 19.50
C GLU A 489 12.54 -10.18 20.60
N GLN A 490 12.79 -11.25 21.35
CA GLN A 490 12.07 -11.54 22.58
C GLN A 490 12.93 -11.24 23.80
N ASP A 491 12.28 -10.94 24.92
CA ASP A 491 12.94 -10.81 26.19
C ASP A 491 13.23 -12.20 26.83
N LYS A 492 13.84 -12.18 28.02
CA LYS A 492 14.18 -13.41 28.77
C LYS A 492 12.98 -14.30 29.14
N ASN A 493 11.76 -13.76 29.08
CA ASN A 493 10.52 -14.44 29.40
C ASN A 493 9.75 -14.84 28.13
N GLY A 494 10.32 -14.66 26.93
CA GLY A 494 9.67 -14.95 25.65
C GLY A 494 8.63 -13.90 25.22
N ARG A 495 8.62 -12.73 25.85
CA ARG A 495 7.72 -11.62 25.52
C ARG A 495 8.29 -10.83 24.35
N GLN A 496 7.45 -10.37 23.43
CA GLN A 496 7.92 -9.60 22.29
C GLN A 496 8.42 -8.25 22.76
N LYS A 497 9.62 -7.84 22.33
CA LYS A 497 10.12 -6.49 22.58
C LYS A 497 9.48 -5.48 21.65
N MET A 498 9.29 -4.27 22.17
CA MET A 498 8.80 -3.14 21.39
C MET A 498 9.44 -1.85 21.88
N ALA A 499 9.50 -0.86 20.99
CA ALA A 499 9.91 0.49 21.30
C ALA A 499 8.97 1.47 20.61
N PHE A 500 8.65 2.57 21.26
CA PHE A 500 7.89 3.66 20.66
C PHE A 500 8.29 5.00 21.28
N SER A 501 8.07 6.07 20.53
CA SER A 501 8.25 7.43 20.97
C SER A 501 6.91 8.17 21.03
N LEU A 502 6.82 9.10 21.98
CA LEU A 502 5.73 10.06 22.07
C LEU A 502 6.29 11.46 21.80
N THR A 503 5.84 12.09 20.71
CA THR A 503 6.33 13.40 20.27
C THR A 503 5.25 14.47 20.40
N SER A 504 5.52 15.55 21.13
CA SER A 504 4.58 16.66 21.32
C SER A 504 5.21 17.99 20.95
N PHE A 505 4.53 18.76 20.10
CA PHE A 505 4.95 20.09 19.64
C PHE A 505 4.35 21.26 20.45
N ASP A 506 3.43 20.95 21.38
CA ASP A 506 2.68 21.95 22.16
C ASP A 506 3.47 22.56 23.32
N PHE A 507 4.70 22.09 23.60
CA PHE A 507 5.52 22.57 24.71
C PHE A 507 6.69 23.42 24.20
N GLU A 508 6.76 24.67 24.67
CA GLU A 508 7.85 25.59 24.32
C GLU A 508 9.19 25.21 25.01
N GLU A 509 9.12 24.67 26.22
CA GLU A 509 10.26 24.31 27.07
C GLU A 509 10.00 22.97 27.78
N MET A 510 11.06 22.28 28.22
CA MET A 510 10.95 21.03 28.99
C MET A 510 10.33 21.29 30.38
N PRO A 511 9.17 20.68 30.72
CA PRO A 511 8.54 20.87 32.02
C PRO A 511 9.31 20.21 33.18
N GLU A 512 9.09 20.70 34.41
CA GLU A 512 9.68 20.09 35.61
C GLU A 512 9.09 18.69 35.88
N GLU A 513 7.80 18.51 35.57
CA GLU A 513 7.08 17.26 35.70
C GLU A 513 6.20 17.02 34.47
N LEU A 514 6.29 15.82 33.92
CA LEU A 514 5.42 15.33 32.86
C LEU A 514 4.54 14.22 33.41
N THR A 515 3.28 14.18 32.97
CA THR A 515 2.38 13.06 33.20
C THR A 515 1.86 12.52 31.88
N LEU A 516 2.06 11.23 31.65
CA LEU A 516 1.50 10.51 30.51
C LEU A 516 0.22 9.82 30.95
N HIS A 517 -0.88 10.09 30.28
CA HIS A 517 -2.18 9.46 30.50
C HIS A 517 -2.48 8.56 29.31
N LEU A 518 -2.50 7.25 29.50
CA LEU A 518 -3.02 6.32 28.52
C LEU A 518 -4.54 6.37 28.60
N VAL A 519 -5.17 6.94 27.57
CA VAL A 519 -6.62 7.19 27.54
C VAL A 519 -7.38 6.11 26.79
N SER A 520 -6.68 5.25 26.05
CA SER A 520 -7.29 4.13 25.35
C SER A 520 -6.33 2.97 25.11
N VAL A 521 -6.87 1.77 25.01
CA VAL A 521 -6.16 0.55 24.63
C VAL A 521 -6.98 -0.28 23.67
N LYS A 522 -6.31 -1.04 22.80
CA LYS A 522 -6.98 -2.03 21.95
C LYS A 522 -6.85 -3.41 22.59
N ARG A 523 -7.98 -4.03 22.93
CA ARG A 523 -8.06 -5.35 23.54
C ARG A 523 -8.56 -6.39 22.54
N PHE A 524 -8.05 -7.61 22.69
CA PHE A 524 -8.48 -8.76 21.91
C PHE A 524 -9.46 -9.62 22.72
N TYR A 525 -10.56 -9.99 22.09
CA TYR A 525 -11.61 -10.82 22.65
C TYR A 525 -11.77 -12.08 21.78
N PRO A 526 -11.20 -13.23 22.20
CA PRO A 526 -11.37 -14.47 21.46
C PRO A 526 -12.81 -14.96 21.53
N LEU A 527 -13.27 -15.60 20.46
CA LEU A 527 -14.53 -16.34 20.47
C LEU A 527 -14.32 -17.69 21.17
N THR A 528 -15.32 -18.13 21.93
CA THR A 528 -15.30 -19.46 22.58
C THR A 528 -15.25 -20.58 21.55
N GLU A 529 -15.98 -20.43 20.45
CA GLU A 529 -15.98 -21.33 19.30
C GLU A 529 -15.89 -20.48 18.02
N PRO A 530 -15.04 -20.84 17.05
CA PRO A 530 -14.98 -20.13 15.79
C PRO A 530 -16.33 -20.10 15.08
N TRP A 531 -16.68 -18.95 14.49
CA TRP A 531 -17.87 -18.82 13.65
C TRP A 531 -17.49 -19.09 12.20
N GLU A 532 -17.80 -20.30 11.73
CA GLU A 532 -17.39 -20.82 10.42
C GLU A 532 -18.50 -20.70 9.37
N ILE A 533 -18.15 -20.21 8.19
CA ILE A 533 -19.07 -19.97 7.07
C ILE A 533 -18.41 -20.41 5.75
N PRO A 534 -19.07 -21.24 4.93
CA PRO A 534 -18.59 -21.52 3.58
C PRO A 534 -18.71 -20.26 2.72
N ILE A 535 -17.59 -19.85 2.12
CA ILE A 535 -17.52 -18.67 1.26
C ILE A 535 -17.19 -19.02 -0.21
N LYS A 536 -16.86 -20.28 -0.51
CA LYS A 536 -16.70 -20.82 -1.87
C LYS A 536 -16.86 -22.34 -1.89
#